data_AF-A0A0C3FWZ2-F1
#
_entry.id   AF-A0A0C3FWZ2-F1
#
_cell.length_a   1.000
_cell.length_b   1.000
_cell.length_c   1.000
_cell.angle_alpha   90.00
_cell.angle_beta   90.00
_cell.angle_gamma   90.00
#
_symmetry.space_group_name_H-M   'P 1'
#
loop_
_entity.id
_entity.type
_entity.pdbx_description
1 polymer ?
#
loop_
_entity_poly.entity_id
_entity_poly.type
_entity_poly.pdbx_seq_one_letter_code
_entity_poly.pdbx_strand_id
1 'polypeptide(L)'
;MDLLPIIRVITLCLSFVLACIVIGLSAHLTSFTIAFDEQEAKIFALLAVATASLTIVTLPGMVIFDFLYKRAFTSMVLVELVWLNILWMLWLSTGLDGVDSTNISFQGGCDGYANGALTIACRDSVGIVALSFFNFVLLFAYCVSLLVFATTSSSRGHPVWSSSVKQVILLAPAKAQSSGSSNTLAYGHSRIPSCT
;
A
#
# COMPACT_ATOMS: atom_id res chain seq x y z
N MET A 1 -5.47 2.86 -21.21
CA MET A 1 -6.26 3.11 -19.98
C MET A 1 -5.35 2.78 -18.82
N ASP A 2 -5.06 3.77 -17.99
CA ASP A 2 -4.03 3.70 -16.95
C ASP A 2 -4.49 2.75 -15.82
N LEU A 3 -4.19 1.46 -15.95
CA LEU A 3 -4.64 0.42 -15.02
C LEU A 3 -4.00 0.55 -13.63
N LEU A 4 -2.73 0.97 -13.58
CA LEU A 4 -1.92 1.10 -12.37
C LEU A 4 -2.50 2.11 -11.34
N PRO A 5 -2.84 3.36 -11.70
CA PRO A 5 -3.43 4.30 -10.75
C PRO A 5 -4.84 3.91 -10.31
N ILE A 6 -5.62 3.23 -11.16
CA ILE A 6 -6.95 2.74 -10.81
C ILE A 6 -6.85 1.64 -9.75
N ILE A 7 -5.98 0.64 -9.97
CA ILE A 7 -5.72 -0.44 -9.01
C ILE A 7 -5.28 0.15 -7.66
N ARG A 8 -4.36 1.12 -7.67
CA ARG A 8 -3.90 1.82 -6.46
C ARG A 8 -5.05 2.43 -5.66
N VAL A 9 -5.92 3.21 -6.30
CA VAL A 9 -7.04 3.85 -5.59
C VAL A 9 -8.01 2.82 -5.02
N ILE A 10 -8.29 1.75 -5.78
CA ILE A 10 -9.17 0.67 -5.32
C ILE A 10 -8.58 -0.05 -4.11
N THR A 11 -7.30 -0.44 -4.16
CA THR A 11 -6.66 -1.17 -3.06
C THR A 11 -6.57 -0.32 -1.80
N LEU A 12 -6.21 0.96 -1.92
CA LEU A 12 -6.12 1.87 -0.77
C LEU A 12 -7.50 2.15 -0.16
N CYS A 13 -8.51 2.36 -0.99
CA CYS A 13 -9.88 2.60 -0.52
C CYS A 13 -10.46 1.37 0.19
N LEU A 14 -10.27 0.18 -0.39
CA LEU A 14 -10.72 -1.07 0.21
C LEU A 14 -10.00 -1.33 1.55
N SER A 15 -8.68 -1.13 1.60
CA SER A 15 -7.89 -1.25 2.83
C SER A 15 -8.34 -0.27 3.92
N PHE A 16 -8.69 0.95 3.55
CA PHE A 16 -9.22 1.97 4.47
C PHE A 16 -10.57 1.56 5.06
N VAL A 17 -11.51 1.08 4.23
CA VAL A 17 -12.83 0.62 4.70
C VAL A 17 -12.67 -0.57 5.65
N LEU A 18 -11.80 -1.53 5.32
CA LEU A 18 -11.50 -2.66 6.18
C LEU A 18 -10.89 -2.23 7.52
N ALA A 19 -9.99 -1.24 7.52
CA ALA A 19 -9.43 -0.69 8.75
C ALA A 19 -10.49 -0.04 9.65
N CYS A 20 -11.44 0.70 9.08
CA CYS A 20 -12.57 1.27 9.83
C CYS A 20 -13.44 0.19 10.49
N ILE A 21 -13.71 -0.90 9.75
CA ILE A 21 -14.48 -2.05 10.28
C ILE A 21 -13.73 -2.70 11.44
N VAL A 22 -12.41 -2.91 11.30
CA VAL A 22 -11.57 -3.52 12.34
C VAL A 22 -11.50 -2.67 13.61
N ILE A 23 -11.40 -1.33 13.50
CA ILE A 23 -11.48 -0.46 14.70
C ILE A 23 -12.83 -0.59 15.38
N GLY A 24 -13.94 -0.64 14.62
CA GLY A 24 -15.28 -0.79 15.17
C GLY A 24 -15.44 -2.08 15.97
N LEU A 25 -15.02 -3.21 15.39
CA LEU A 25 -15.02 -4.51 16.06
C LEU A 25 -14.10 -4.52 17.29
N SER A 26 -12.93 -3.91 17.19
CA SER A 26 -11.96 -3.86 18.30
C SER A 26 -12.48 -3.00 19.46
N ALA A 27 -13.18 -1.90 19.19
CA ALA A 27 -13.80 -1.07 20.21
C ALA A 27 -14.89 -1.82 20.97
N HIS A 28 -15.71 -2.60 20.25
CA HIS A 28 -16.72 -3.47 20.84
C HIS A 28 -16.09 -4.53 21.75
N LEU A 29 -15.06 -5.24 21.26
CA LEU A 29 -14.33 -6.24 22.05
C LEU A 29 -13.65 -5.64 23.29
N THR A 30 -13.09 -4.45 23.17
CA THR A 30 -12.44 -3.77 24.30
C THR A 30 -13.43 -3.55 25.44
N SER A 31 -14.67 -3.16 25.14
CA SER A 31 -15.71 -3.00 26.17
C SER A 31 -16.05 -4.31 26.90
N PHE A 32 -15.95 -5.46 26.22
CA PHE A 32 -16.15 -6.78 26.81
C PHE A 32 -14.95 -7.23 27.66
N THR A 33 -13.72 -7.04 27.18
CA THR A 33 -12.50 -7.48 27.91
C THR A 33 -12.31 -6.79 29.25
N ILE A 34 -12.79 -5.54 29.40
CA ILE A 34 -12.79 -4.82 30.69
C ILE A 34 -13.75 -5.50 31.69
N ALA A 35 -14.82 -6.14 31.22
CA ALA A 35 -15.81 -6.78 32.08
C ALA A 35 -15.40 -8.18 32.57
N PHE A 36 -14.55 -8.90 31.83
CA PHE A 36 -14.17 -10.30 32.10
C PHE A 36 -12.71 -10.50 32.52
N ASP A 37 -11.92 -9.42 32.61
CA ASP A 37 -10.50 -9.40 33.01
C ASP A 37 -9.57 -10.39 32.30
N GLU A 38 -9.87 -10.69 31.04
CA GLU A 38 -9.03 -11.54 30.19
C GLU A 38 -7.80 -10.74 29.70
N GLN A 39 -6.64 -10.99 30.31
CA GLN A 39 -5.39 -10.26 30.04
C GLN A 39 -4.88 -10.44 28.60
N GLU A 40 -5.00 -11.65 28.05
CA GLU A 40 -4.50 -12.03 26.72
C GLU A 40 -5.28 -11.30 25.60
N ALA A 41 -6.60 -11.24 25.71
CA ALA A 41 -7.47 -10.60 24.72
C ALA A 41 -7.24 -9.07 24.60
N LYS A 42 -6.70 -8.43 25.65
CA LYS A 42 -6.40 -6.99 25.65
C LYS A 42 -5.23 -6.64 24.73
N ILE A 43 -4.21 -7.52 24.63
CA ILE A 43 -3.00 -7.26 23.84
C ILE A 43 -3.33 -7.28 22.35
N PHE A 44 -4.03 -8.32 21.91
CA PHE A 44 -4.50 -8.46 20.53
C PHE A 44 -5.38 -7.28 20.09
N ALA A 45 -6.35 -6.90 20.92
CA ALA A 45 -7.24 -5.77 20.62
C ALA A 45 -6.46 -4.46 20.48
N LEU A 46 -5.47 -4.22 21.34
CA LEU A 46 -4.65 -3.02 21.28
C LEU A 46 -3.77 -2.98 20.01
N LEU A 47 -3.22 -4.13 19.61
CA LEU A 47 -2.45 -4.25 18.37
C LEU A 47 -3.35 -4.02 17.14
N ALA A 48 -4.56 -4.56 17.13
CA ALA A 48 -5.54 -4.33 16.07
C ALA A 48 -5.94 -2.85 15.95
N VAL A 49 -6.16 -2.16 17.07
CA VAL A 49 -6.44 -0.72 17.08
C VAL A 49 -5.24 0.09 16.59
N ALA A 50 -4.02 -0.24 17.04
CA ALA A 50 -2.80 0.46 16.61
C ALA A 50 -2.56 0.29 15.10
N THR A 51 -2.70 -0.92 14.57
CA THR A 51 -2.50 -1.21 13.14
C THR A 51 -3.56 -0.55 12.27
N ALA A 52 -4.83 -0.62 12.68
CA ALA A 52 -5.91 0.00 11.93
C ALA A 52 -5.87 1.54 12.00
N SER A 53 -5.52 2.14 13.14
CA SER A 53 -5.36 3.60 13.25
C SER A 53 -4.20 4.13 12.41
N LEU A 54 -3.07 3.41 12.40
CA LEU A 54 -1.93 3.74 11.54
C LEU A 54 -2.31 3.63 10.05
N THR A 55 -3.12 2.64 9.68
CA THR A 55 -3.67 2.52 8.32
C THR A 55 -4.59 3.71 7.97
N ILE A 56 -5.51 4.08 8.86
CA ILE A 56 -6.45 5.19 8.66
C ILE A 56 -5.74 6.53 8.56
N VAL A 57 -4.66 6.76 9.30
CA VAL A 57 -3.91 8.02 9.24
C VAL A 57 -2.98 8.04 8.04
N THR A 58 -2.24 6.96 7.79
CA THR A 58 -1.19 7.03 6.78
C THR A 58 -1.69 6.87 5.36
N LEU A 59 -2.75 6.09 5.10
CA LEU A 59 -3.28 5.95 3.74
C LEU A 59 -3.78 7.30 3.17
N PRO A 60 -4.64 8.08 3.88
CA PRO A 60 -5.02 9.41 3.45
C PRO A 60 -3.84 10.39 3.48
N GLY A 61 -2.96 10.28 4.48
CA GLY A 61 -1.74 11.08 4.54
C GLY A 61 -0.94 11.01 3.25
N MET A 62 -0.71 9.79 2.74
CA MET A 62 -0.01 9.59 1.47
C MET A 62 -0.73 10.21 0.28
N VAL A 63 -2.04 10.07 0.18
CA VAL A 63 -2.84 10.69 -0.89
C VAL A 63 -2.75 12.22 -0.82
N ILE A 64 -2.83 12.80 0.37
CA ILE A 64 -2.72 14.25 0.59
C ILE A 64 -1.32 14.75 0.21
N PHE A 65 -0.27 14.06 0.65
CA PHE A 65 1.11 14.41 0.28
C PHE A 65 1.33 14.36 -1.24
N ASP A 66 0.72 13.39 -1.93
CA ASP A 66 0.72 13.30 -3.39
C ASP A 66 0.09 14.54 -4.07
N PHE A 67 -1.03 15.04 -3.53
CA PHE A 67 -1.71 16.21 -4.07
C PHE A 67 -0.97 17.53 -3.78
N LEU A 68 -0.33 17.64 -2.63
CA LEU A 68 0.37 18.86 -2.20
C LEU A 68 1.74 19.01 -2.89
N TYR A 69 2.49 17.91 -3.05
CA TYR A 69 3.84 17.94 -3.64
C TYR A 69 3.84 17.53 -5.12
N LYS A 70 3.20 18.34 -5.97
CA LYS A 70 3.03 18.12 -7.42
C LYS A 70 4.33 17.98 -8.26
N ARG A 71 5.55 18.10 -7.69
CA ARG A 71 6.78 18.39 -8.46
C ARG A 71 7.99 17.44 -8.32
N ALA A 72 7.90 16.33 -7.59
CA ALA A 72 9.00 15.35 -7.53
C ALA A 72 8.46 13.91 -7.45
N PHE A 73 7.87 13.47 -8.54
CA PHE A 73 7.10 12.21 -8.67
C PHE A 73 7.90 10.91 -8.51
N THR A 74 9.20 10.98 -8.25
CA THR A 74 10.13 9.85 -8.37
C THR A 74 10.53 9.27 -7.02
N SER A 75 10.52 10.09 -5.96
CA SER A 75 10.78 9.64 -4.58
C SER A 75 9.54 8.97 -3.94
N MET A 76 8.35 9.23 -4.50
CA MET A 76 7.09 8.85 -3.89
C MET A 76 6.83 7.32 -3.95
N VAL A 77 7.21 6.66 -5.05
CA VAL A 77 7.03 5.21 -5.22
C VAL A 77 7.88 4.40 -4.25
N LEU A 78 9.13 4.83 -3.98
CA LEU A 78 9.99 4.16 -3.00
C LEU A 78 9.44 4.28 -1.59
N VAL A 79 9.00 5.50 -1.21
CA VAL A 79 8.38 5.75 0.09
C VAL A 79 7.09 4.94 0.25
N GLU A 80 6.27 4.90 -0.80
CA GLU A 80 5.06 4.08 -0.85
C GLU A 80 5.37 2.59 -0.71
N LEU A 81 6.38 2.08 -1.43
CA LEU A 81 6.80 0.67 -1.35
C LEU A 81 7.28 0.31 0.06
N VAL A 82 8.13 1.13 0.67
CA VAL A 82 8.64 0.90 2.03
C VAL A 82 7.49 0.90 3.04
N TRP A 83 6.55 1.84 2.91
CA TRP A 83 5.45 1.94 3.85
C TRP A 83 4.41 0.83 3.69
N LEU A 84 4.07 0.46 2.46
CA LEU A 84 3.21 -0.69 2.19
C LEU A 84 3.84 -1.96 2.75
N ASN A 85 5.17 -2.09 2.70
CA ASN A 85 5.88 -3.19 3.33
C ASN A 85 5.66 -3.27 4.84
N ILE A 86 5.72 -2.12 5.52
CA ILE A 86 5.47 -2.04 6.96
C ILE A 86 4.00 -2.36 7.27
N LEU A 87 3.06 -1.81 6.49
CA LEU A 87 1.63 -2.01 6.70
C LEU A 87 1.22 -3.48 6.55
N TRP A 88 1.64 -4.17 5.48
CA TRP A 88 1.23 -5.56 5.29
C TRP A 88 1.82 -6.48 6.39
N MET A 89 3.05 -6.22 6.84
CA MET A 89 3.66 -6.94 7.96
C MET A 89 2.92 -6.73 9.27
N LEU A 90 2.48 -5.49 9.53
CA LEU A 90 1.65 -5.16 10.70
C LEU A 90 0.32 -5.92 10.69
N TRP A 91 -0.38 -5.93 9.54
CA TRP A 91 -1.63 -6.68 9.38
C TRP A 91 -1.42 -8.20 9.54
N LEU A 92 -0.30 -8.74 9.07
CA LEU A 92 0.05 -10.14 9.28
C LEU A 92 0.28 -10.44 10.77
N SER A 93 1.02 -9.59 11.47
CA SER A 93 1.27 -9.73 12.91
C SER A 93 -0.03 -9.72 13.70
N THR A 94 -0.94 -8.79 13.40
CA THR A 94 -2.28 -8.74 14.02
C THR A 94 -3.08 -10.01 13.75
N GLY A 95 -3.06 -10.53 12.53
CA GLY A 95 -3.74 -11.78 12.20
C GLY A 95 -3.18 -12.96 13.00
N LEU A 96 -1.86 -13.09 13.10
CA LEU A 96 -1.20 -14.19 13.82
C LEU A 96 -1.46 -14.14 15.32
N ASP A 97 -1.31 -12.98 15.93
CA ASP A 97 -1.57 -12.77 17.36
C ASP A 97 -3.04 -13.05 17.72
N GLY A 98 -3.96 -12.68 16.83
CA GLY A 98 -5.38 -12.97 16.98
C GLY A 98 -5.71 -14.46 16.88
N VAL A 99 -5.01 -15.22 16.02
CA VAL A 99 -5.20 -16.68 15.94
C VAL A 99 -4.76 -17.35 17.25
N ASP A 100 -3.63 -16.94 17.81
CA ASP A 100 -3.13 -17.53 19.06
C ASP A 100 -4.07 -17.22 20.22
N SER A 101 -4.42 -15.94 20.38
CA SER A 101 -5.37 -15.47 21.39
C SER A 101 -6.73 -16.18 21.29
N THR A 102 -7.28 -16.33 20.07
CA THR A 102 -8.57 -17.00 19.89
C THR A 102 -8.53 -18.50 20.15
N ASN A 103 -7.41 -19.18 19.84
CA ASN A 103 -7.27 -20.61 20.15
C ASN A 103 -7.14 -20.87 21.65
N ILE A 104 -6.45 -19.99 22.38
CA ILE A 104 -6.28 -20.10 23.83
C ILE A 104 -7.60 -19.79 24.55
N SER A 105 -8.28 -18.70 24.17
CA SER A 105 -9.53 -18.27 24.83
C SER A 105 -10.76 -19.09 24.42
N PHE A 106 -10.84 -19.57 23.18
CA PHE A 106 -12.02 -20.24 22.62
C PHE A 106 -11.67 -21.61 22.02
N GLN A 107 -11.19 -22.49 22.90
CA GLN A 107 -10.78 -23.84 22.53
C GLN A 107 -12.00 -24.67 22.07
N GLY A 108 -12.12 -24.91 20.77
CA GLY A 108 -13.24 -25.67 20.17
C GLY A 108 -14.25 -24.83 19.36
N GLY A 109 -14.02 -23.53 19.19
CA GLY A 109 -14.84 -22.65 18.34
C GLY A 109 -15.89 -21.84 19.11
N CYS A 110 -16.78 -21.18 18.37
CA CYS A 110 -17.74 -20.22 18.95
C CYS A 110 -19.12 -20.84 19.27
N ASP A 111 -19.36 -22.11 18.97
CA ASP A 111 -20.65 -22.77 19.15
C ASP A 111 -20.62 -23.62 20.43
N GLY A 112 -21.28 -23.17 21.50
CA GLY A 112 -21.35 -23.92 22.76
C GLY A 112 -21.41 -23.08 24.04
N TYR A 113 -21.26 -21.75 23.94
CA TYR A 113 -21.32 -20.88 25.11
C TYR A 113 -22.77 -20.59 25.51
N ALA A 114 -23.13 -20.90 26.77
CA ALA A 114 -24.43 -20.55 27.34
C ALA A 114 -24.67 -19.03 27.44
N ASN A 115 -23.59 -18.25 27.46
CA ASN A 115 -23.63 -16.79 27.47
C ASN A 115 -23.62 -16.25 26.03
N GLY A 116 -24.73 -15.63 25.61
CA GLY A 116 -24.83 -14.99 24.29
C GLY A 116 -23.75 -13.93 24.04
N ALA A 117 -23.33 -13.22 25.10
CA ALA A 117 -22.24 -12.25 25.05
C ALA A 117 -20.89 -12.85 24.62
N LEU A 118 -20.51 -14.01 25.17
CA LEU A 118 -19.26 -14.70 24.80
C LEU A 118 -19.29 -15.18 23.35
N THR A 119 -20.46 -15.65 22.88
CA THR A 119 -20.63 -16.10 21.50
C THR A 119 -20.43 -14.94 20.52
N ILE A 120 -20.94 -13.76 20.85
CA ILE A 120 -20.76 -12.53 20.04
C ILE A 120 -19.28 -12.13 20.04
N ALA A 121 -18.63 -12.06 21.21
CA ALA A 121 -17.22 -11.71 21.30
C ALA A 121 -16.31 -12.68 20.50
N CYS A 122 -16.56 -13.99 20.60
CA CYS A 122 -15.81 -14.99 19.83
C CYS A 122 -15.95 -14.76 18.32
N ARG A 123 -17.17 -14.50 17.83
CA ARG A 123 -17.42 -14.22 16.41
C ARG A 123 -16.76 -12.92 15.95
N ASP A 124 -16.77 -11.89 16.80
CA ASP A 124 -16.10 -10.62 16.51
C ASP A 124 -14.58 -10.81 16.38
N SER A 125 -13.96 -11.59 17.26
CA SER A 125 -12.53 -11.89 17.21
C SER A 125 -12.14 -12.65 15.94
N VAL A 126 -12.92 -13.69 15.58
CA VAL A 126 -12.72 -14.42 14.31
C VAL A 126 -12.88 -13.48 13.11
N GLY A 127 -13.84 -12.55 13.19
CA GLY A 127 -14.03 -11.49 12.19
C GLY A 127 -12.80 -10.60 12.02
N ILE A 128 -12.20 -10.12 13.11
CA ILE A 128 -10.98 -9.30 13.06
C ILE A 128 -9.81 -10.08 12.44
N VAL A 129 -9.62 -11.34 12.85
CA VAL A 129 -8.56 -12.20 12.32
C VAL A 129 -8.71 -12.36 10.80
N ALA A 130 -9.91 -12.70 10.33
CA ALA A 130 -10.18 -12.87 8.91
C ALA A 130 -9.97 -11.57 8.11
N LEU A 131 -10.48 -10.43 8.62
CA LEU A 131 -10.30 -9.12 8.00
C LEU A 131 -8.83 -8.71 7.96
N SER A 132 -8.05 -9.07 8.99
CA SER A 132 -6.61 -8.78 9.06
C SER A 132 -5.83 -9.54 7.99
N PHE A 133 -6.09 -10.85 7.84
CA PHE A 133 -5.48 -11.64 6.76
C PHE A 133 -5.92 -11.16 5.38
N PHE A 134 -7.17 -10.77 5.20
CA PHE A 134 -7.66 -10.24 3.93
C PHE A 134 -6.93 -8.94 3.57
N ASN A 135 -6.76 -8.02 4.53
CA ASN A 135 -6.03 -6.77 4.32
C ASN A 135 -4.53 -7.04 4.04
N PHE A 136 -3.93 -7.99 4.76
CA PHE A 136 -2.57 -8.47 4.48
C PHE A 136 -2.41 -8.93 3.03
N VAL A 137 -3.27 -9.84 2.55
CA VAL A 137 -3.18 -10.40 1.19
C VAL A 137 -3.33 -9.29 0.15
N LEU A 138 -4.27 -8.38 0.35
CA LEU A 138 -4.54 -7.26 -0.55
C LEU A 138 -3.32 -6.34 -0.67
N LEU A 139 -2.74 -5.92 0.46
CA LEU A 139 -1.55 -5.06 0.50
C LEU A 139 -0.31 -5.77 -0.03
N PHE A 140 -0.13 -7.05 0.30
CA PHE A 140 1.00 -7.86 -0.17
C PHE A 140 0.96 -8.04 -1.70
N ALA A 141 -0.19 -8.41 -2.26
CA ALA A 141 -0.37 -8.56 -3.70
C ALA A 141 -0.08 -7.25 -4.45
N TYR A 142 -0.51 -6.12 -3.88
CA TYR A 142 -0.20 -4.80 -4.42
C TYR A 142 1.30 -4.48 -4.36
N CYS A 143 1.95 -4.76 -3.22
CA CYS A 143 3.39 -4.57 -3.04
C CYS A 143 4.22 -5.39 -4.04
N VAL A 144 3.89 -6.68 -4.22
CA VAL A 144 4.56 -7.55 -5.20
C VAL A 144 4.38 -7.02 -6.61
N SER A 145 3.16 -6.57 -6.96
CA SER A 145 2.89 -5.98 -8.28
C SER A 145 3.78 -4.76 -8.53
N LEU A 146 3.86 -3.82 -7.59
CA LEU A 146 4.73 -2.65 -7.69
C LEU A 146 6.21 -3.03 -7.83
N LEU A 147 6.67 -4.03 -7.07
CA LEU A 147 8.05 -4.50 -7.12
C LEU A 147 8.40 -5.14 -8.47
N VAL A 148 7.49 -5.93 -9.04
CA VAL A 148 7.65 -6.51 -10.39
C VAL A 148 7.71 -5.41 -11.45
N PHE A 149 6.85 -4.39 -11.38
CA PHE A 149 6.89 -3.26 -12.31
C PHE A 149 8.18 -2.45 -12.17
N ALA A 150 8.63 -2.19 -10.94
CA ALA A 150 9.86 -1.44 -10.66
C ALA A 150 11.10 -2.18 -11.19
N THR A 151 11.21 -3.49 -10.90
CA THR A 151 12.34 -4.32 -11.34
C THR A 151 12.36 -4.51 -12.85
N THR A 152 11.21 -4.81 -13.47
CA THR A 152 11.09 -4.97 -14.92
C THR A 152 11.46 -3.68 -15.65
N SER A 153 10.98 -2.54 -15.16
CA SER A 153 11.33 -1.24 -15.72
C SER A 153 12.85 -0.97 -15.57
N SER A 154 13.44 -1.32 -14.41
CA SER A 154 14.86 -1.09 -14.14
C SER A 154 15.77 -1.93 -15.03
N SER A 155 15.34 -3.14 -15.40
CA SER A 155 16.08 -4.02 -16.30
C SER A 155 16.20 -3.48 -17.75
N ARG A 156 15.34 -2.53 -18.14
CA ARG A 156 15.32 -1.96 -19.49
C ARG A 156 16.22 -0.73 -19.68
N GLY A 157 17.05 -0.38 -18.68
CA GLY A 157 18.04 0.70 -18.80
C GLY A 157 17.46 2.13 -18.82
N HIS A 158 16.15 2.28 -18.63
CA HIS A 158 15.55 3.58 -18.38
C HIS A 158 15.76 3.94 -16.89
N PRO A 159 16.04 5.21 -16.54
CA PRO A 159 16.18 5.62 -15.14
C PRO A 159 14.80 5.65 -14.47
N VAL A 160 14.36 4.48 -14.01
CA VAL A 160 13.06 4.24 -13.36
C VAL A 160 12.96 4.92 -12.00
N TRP A 161 14.09 4.95 -11.29
CA TRP A 161 14.25 5.58 -9.99
C TRP A 161 14.12 7.11 -10.06
N SER A 162 14.09 7.69 -11.27
CA SER A 162 13.89 9.12 -11.53
C SER A 162 12.86 9.44 -12.62
N SER A 163 12.00 8.49 -13.01
CA SER A 163 10.95 8.75 -14.00
C SER A 163 9.56 8.54 -13.41
N SER A 164 8.73 9.58 -13.53
CA SER A 164 7.33 9.54 -13.12
C SER A 164 6.56 8.53 -13.97
N VAL A 165 5.63 7.79 -13.37
CA VAL A 165 4.68 6.89 -14.08
C VAL A 165 3.93 7.64 -15.19
N LYS A 166 3.77 8.97 -15.08
CA LYS A 166 3.18 9.82 -16.12
C LYS A 166 4.10 10.07 -17.33
N GLN A 167 5.42 9.90 -17.21
CA GLN A 167 6.37 10.18 -18.30
C GLN A 167 6.54 9.03 -19.28
N VAL A 168 6.20 7.79 -18.89
CA VAL A 168 6.19 6.64 -19.81
C VAL A 168 5.16 6.84 -20.95
N ILE A 169 4.13 7.65 -20.71
CA ILE A 169 3.10 8.01 -21.69
C ILE A 169 3.62 8.97 -22.76
N LEU A 170 4.65 9.78 -22.46
CA LEU A 170 5.14 10.82 -23.37
C LEU A 170 6.28 10.34 -24.29
N LEU A 171 6.83 9.15 -24.06
CA LEU A 171 7.86 8.51 -24.91
C LEU A 171 7.32 7.40 -25.81
N ALA A 172 5.99 7.28 -25.97
CA ALA A 172 5.45 6.54 -27.10
C ALA A 172 5.94 7.16 -28.42
N PRO A 173 6.47 6.38 -29.38
CA PRO A 173 7.25 6.92 -30.48
C PRO A 173 6.34 7.63 -31.49
N ALA A 174 6.48 8.95 -31.60
CA ALA A 174 6.05 9.68 -32.79
C ALA A 174 7.01 9.35 -33.95
N LYS A 175 6.91 8.14 -34.50
CA LYS A 175 7.46 7.84 -35.83
C LYS A 175 6.46 8.36 -36.87
N ALA A 176 6.63 9.61 -37.29
CA ALA A 176 6.42 10.11 -38.67
C ALA A 176 6.30 11.64 -38.71
N GLN A 177 7.45 12.32 -38.86
CA GLN A 177 7.50 13.54 -39.67
C GLN A 177 8.91 13.69 -40.25
N SER A 178 9.23 12.84 -41.24
CA SER A 178 10.16 13.23 -42.29
C SER A 178 9.37 14.02 -43.34
N SER A 179 9.53 15.34 -43.36
CA SER A 179 9.41 16.11 -44.58
C SER A 179 10.26 17.34 -44.40
N GLY A 180 11.31 17.43 -45.21
CA GLY A 180 12.35 18.42 -45.07
C GLY A 180 11.86 19.85 -45.24
N SER A 181 12.54 20.75 -44.54
CA SER A 181 12.94 22.01 -45.14
C SER A 181 14.30 22.36 -44.55
N SER A 182 15.34 22.12 -45.36
CA SER A 182 16.61 22.82 -45.27
C SER A 182 16.36 24.31 -45.05
N ASN A 183 17.12 24.92 -44.14
CA ASN A 183 17.66 26.28 -44.25
C ASN A 183 18.32 26.65 -42.93
N THR A 184 19.61 26.35 -42.76
CA THR A 184 20.44 27.14 -41.83
C THR A 184 21.90 27.13 -42.26
N LEU A 185 22.25 28.23 -42.95
CA LEU A 185 23.43 29.07 -42.73
C LEU A 185 24.82 28.43 -42.87
N ALA A 186 25.44 28.81 -43.98
CA ALA A 186 26.88 28.92 -44.13
C ALA A 186 27.49 29.78 -43.00
N TYR A 187 28.37 29.18 -42.21
CA TYR A 187 29.41 29.89 -41.47
C TYR A 187 30.69 29.04 -41.49
N GLY A 188 31.32 28.98 -42.67
CA GLY A 188 32.62 28.38 -42.89
C GLY A 188 33.71 29.45 -42.86
N HIS A 189 34.20 29.78 -41.66
CA HIS A 189 35.38 30.61 -41.48
C HIS A 189 36.46 29.79 -40.77
N SER A 190 37.51 29.41 -41.50
CA SER A 190 38.93 29.53 -41.09
C SER A 190 39.83 28.87 -42.13
N ARG A 191 40.40 29.69 -43.02
CA ARG A 191 41.59 29.36 -43.81
C ARG A 191 42.81 29.47 -42.90
N ILE A 192 43.66 28.46 -42.88
CA ILE A 192 45.04 28.54 -42.39
C ILE A 192 45.95 28.49 -43.64
N PRO A 193 46.76 29.51 -43.94
CA PRO A 193 47.84 29.40 -44.91
C PRO A 193 49.14 28.93 -44.25
N SER A 194 49.81 27.99 -44.90
CA SER A 194 51.17 27.57 -44.62
C SER A 194 52.20 28.58 -45.16
N CYS A 195 53.06 29.06 -44.27
CA CYS A 195 54.45 29.52 -44.49
C CYS A 195 55.17 29.04 -43.21
N THR A 196 56.29 28.32 -43.20
CA THR A 196 57.52 28.33 -44.01
C THR A 196 58.23 27.00 -43.78
#